data_AF-A0A4R7SVQ6-F1
#
_entry.id   AF-A0A4R7SVQ6-F1
#
_cell.length_a   1.000
_cell.length_b   1.000
_cell.length_c   1.000
_cell.angle_alpha   90.00
_cell.angle_beta   90.00
_cell.angle_gamma   90.00
#
_symmetry.space_group_name_H-M   'P 1'
#
loop_
_entity.id
_entity.type
_entity.pdbx_description
1 polymer ?
#
loop_
_entity_poly.entity_id
_entity_poly.type
_entity_poly.pdbx_seq_one_letter_code
_entity_poly.pdbx_strand_id
1 'polypeptide(L)'
;MTVRLTLSNYGSSTLEIGLVVDDDGHVTGWQTSGWRVGRFARDLTAKERTALAHALESARATAASAAAATAEPGPPAARASSGSTEQLVADGLPDATFASNANPPTGYEDLIRVLRAIREDLADFPSAAIELTVAGTPVRVALRHVGDEPIGVRTAGELRIEALVYDKDYLIVDRKLQTVEPPELDGAVSAGWEFALVGRWSLPKAPKGGFSNITVGPLRVDSVGDGVFRKTEFSWGTE
;
A
#
# COMPACT_ATOMS: atom_id res chain seq x y z
N MET A 1 -12.94 6.45 -19.19
CA MET A 1 -13.50 6.13 -17.88
C MET A 1 -12.38 5.90 -16.91
N THR A 2 -12.21 6.82 -15.98
CA THR A 2 -11.20 6.75 -14.92
C THR A 2 -11.85 6.31 -13.61
N VAL A 3 -11.19 5.41 -12.88
CA VAL A 3 -11.63 4.92 -11.57
C VAL A 3 -10.46 4.96 -10.61
N ARG A 4 -10.67 5.55 -9.43
CA ARG A 4 -9.64 5.69 -8.40
C ARG A 4 -10.13 5.16 -7.07
N LEU A 5 -9.30 4.34 -6.43
CA LEU A 5 -9.47 3.91 -5.04
C LEU A 5 -8.28 4.38 -4.22
N THR A 6 -8.53 4.99 -3.07
CA THR A 6 -7.48 5.48 -2.16
C THR A 6 -7.77 5.05 -0.74
N LEU A 7 -6.78 4.47 -0.07
CA LEU A 7 -6.77 4.17 1.36
C LEU A 7 -5.93 5.20 2.10
N SER A 8 -6.50 5.81 3.15
CA SER A 8 -5.81 6.80 4.00
C SER A 8 -6.02 6.47 5.47
N ASN A 9 -5.00 6.67 6.31
CA ASN A 9 -5.13 6.49 7.76
C ASN A 9 -5.55 7.78 8.48
N TYR A 10 -6.49 7.69 9.42
CA TYR A 10 -6.95 8.85 10.19
C TYR A 10 -5.84 9.44 11.06
N GLY A 11 -5.72 10.77 11.08
CA GLY A 11 -4.77 11.49 11.96
C GLY A 11 -3.37 11.68 11.39
N SER A 12 -3.07 11.14 10.20
CA SER A 12 -1.87 11.46 9.44
C SER A 12 -2.26 11.83 8.01
N SER A 13 -1.68 12.88 7.44
CA SER A 13 -1.90 13.28 6.03
C SER A 13 -1.28 12.29 5.01
N THR A 14 -0.98 11.08 5.46
CA THR A 14 -0.28 10.06 4.68
C THR A 14 -1.33 9.20 3.98
N LEU A 15 -1.57 9.51 2.70
CA LEU A 15 -2.09 8.55 1.74
C LEU A 15 -1.28 7.27 1.88
N GLU A 16 -1.92 6.13 2.15
CA GLU A 16 -1.18 4.90 2.41
C GLU A 16 -0.98 4.09 1.14
N ILE A 17 -2.07 3.86 0.42
CA ILE A 17 -2.08 3.07 -0.81
C ILE A 17 -3.18 3.62 -1.71
N GLY A 18 -2.98 3.64 -3.01
CA GLY A 18 -4.04 3.93 -3.95
C GLY A 18 -3.74 3.41 -5.34
N LEU A 19 -4.77 3.39 -6.17
CA LEU A 19 -4.68 3.06 -7.57
C LEU A 19 -5.61 3.93 -8.40
N VAL A 20 -5.25 4.11 -9.67
CA VAL A 20 -6.06 4.71 -10.72
C VAL A 20 -6.06 3.74 -11.89
N VAL A 21 -7.25 3.44 -12.40
CA VAL A 21 -7.45 2.74 -13.67
C VAL A 21 -7.89 3.78 -14.69
N ASP A 22 -7.10 3.95 -15.73
CA ASP A 22 -7.39 4.83 -16.85
C ASP A 22 -8.32 4.16 -17.87
N ASP A 23 -8.76 4.94 -18.86
CA ASP A 23 -9.80 4.54 -19.80
C ASP A 23 -9.37 3.49 -20.82
N ASP A 24 -8.07 3.43 -21.11
CA ASP A 24 -7.40 2.41 -21.90
C ASP A 24 -7.15 1.10 -21.13
N GLY A 25 -7.45 1.07 -19.82
CA GLY A 25 -7.24 -0.06 -18.94
C GLY A 25 -5.80 -0.19 -18.45
N HIS A 26 -5.00 0.87 -18.55
CA HIS A 26 -3.76 0.99 -17.80
C HIS A 26 -4.08 1.24 -16.33
N VAL A 27 -3.38 0.56 -15.41
CA VAL A 27 -3.51 0.77 -13.97
C VAL A 27 -2.19 1.29 -13.40
N THR A 28 -2.27 2.40 -12.70
CA THR A 28 -1.18 2.95 -11.90
C THR A 28 -1.54 2.93 -10.42
N GLY A 29 -0.54 2.87 -9.55
CA GLY A 29 -0.76 2.90 -8.11
C GLY A 29 0.46 3.32 -7.33
N TRP A 30 0.23 3.56 -6.04
CA TRP A 30 1.26 3.93 -5.09
C TRP A 30 1.04 3.22 -3.77
N GLN A 31 2.13 3.01 -3.04
CA GLN A 31 2.14 2.45 -1.69
C GLN A 31 3.20 3.18 -0.87
N THR A 32 2.88 3.58 0.36
CA THR A 32 3.77 4.36 1.23
C THR A 32 4.22 3.62 2.49
N SER A 33 3.74 2.40 2.69
CA SER A 33 4.10 1.47 3.77
C SER A 33 4.04 0.02 3.28
N GLY A 34 4.84 -0.89 3.87
CA GLY A 34 4.87 -2.31 3.50
C GLY A 34 6.22 -2.74 2.93
N TRP A 35 6.34 -3.98 2.45
CA TRP A 35 7.63 -4.52 2.02
C TRP A 35 8.15 -3.91 0.72
N ARG A 36 7.27 -3.39 -0.14
CA ARG A 36 7.58 -2.52 -1.28
C ARG A 36 6.85 -1.19 -1.13
N VAL A 37 7.56 -0.09 -1.33
CA VAL A 37 7.01 1.27 -1.25
C VAL A 37 7.48 2.07 -2.45
N GLY A 38 6.53 2.67 -3.17
CA GLY A 38 6.79 3.37 -4.40
C GLY A 38 5.58 3.40 -5.31
N ARG A 39 5.87 3.48 -6.60
CA ARG A 39 4.95 3.54 -7.73
C ARG A 39 4.92 2.20 -8.46
N PHE A 40 3.74 1.85 -8.93
CA PHE A 40 3.46 0.57 -9.57
C PHE A 40 2.59 0.81 -10.79
N ALA A 41 2.80 0.04 -11.84
CA ALA A 41 2.03 0.18 -13.07
C ALA A 41 2.00 -1.12 -13.87
N ARG A 42 0.86 -1.40 -14.49
CA ARG A 42 0.71 -2.44 -15.52
C ARG A 42 -0.57 -2.23 -16.29
N ASP A 43 -0.77 -3.00 -17.35
CA ASP A 43 -2.07 -3.09 -17.98
C ASP A 43 -2.97 -4.10 -17.25
N LEU A 44 -4.27 -3.82 -17.23
CA LEU A 44 -5.26 -4.79 -16.80
C LEU A 44 -5.28 -5.99 -17.75
N THR A 45 -5.48 -7.18 -17.21
CA THR A 45 -5.79 -8.37 -17.99
C THR A 45 -7.20 -8.27 -18.59
N ALA A 46 -7.49 -9.06 -19.63
CA ALA A 46 -8.83 -9.09 -20.22
C ALA A 46 -9.93 -9.49 -19.20
N LYS A 47 -9.59 -10.38 -18.27
CA LYS A 47 -10.48 -10.81 -17.19
C LYS A 47 -10.78 -9.66 -16.22
N GLU A 48 -9.75 -8.92 -15.80
CA GLU A 48 -9.91 -7.75 -14.92
C GLU A 48 -10.69 -6.63 -15.59
N ARG A 49 -10.42 -6.33 -16.87
CA ARG A 49 -11.21 -5.35 -17.63
C ARG A 49 -12.69 -5.70 -17.66
N THR A 50 -13.00 -6.97 -17.93
CA THR A 50 -14.39 -7.46 -17.97
C THR A 50 -15.05 -7.37 -16.59
N ALA A 51 -14.34 -7.81 -15.54
CA ALA A 51 -14.85 -7.76 -14.17
C ALA A 51 -15.09 -6.32 -13.69
N LEU A 52 -14.16 -5.42 -13.97
CA LEU A 52 -14.27 -4.01 -13.63
C LEU A 52 -15.45 -3.36 -14.37
N ALA A 53 -15.55 -3.55 -15.68
CA ALA A 53 -16.66 -3.02 -16.47
C ALA A 53 -18.03 -3.50 -15.96
N HIS A 54 -18.17 -4.79 -15.64
CA HIS A 54 -19.39 -5.35 -15.07
C HIS A 54 -19.71 -4.75 -13.69
N ALA A 55 -18.70 -4.62 -12.82
CA ALA A 55 -18.89 -4.06 -11.48
C ALA A 55 -19.31 -2.58 -11.53
N LEU A 56 -18.75 -1.80 -12.46
CA LEU A 56 -19.14 -0.40 -12.66
C LEU A 56 -20.54 -0.24 -13.22
N GLU A 57 -20.93 -1.08 -14.18
CA GLU A 57 -22.29 -1.04 -14.72
C GLU A 57 -23.32 -1.38 -13.64
N SER A 58 -23.03 -2.39 -12.81
CA SER A 58 -23.86 -2.74 -11.65
C SER A 58 -23.98 -1.58 -10.65
N ALA A 59 -22.86 -0.91 -10.35
CA ALA A 59 -22.85 0.26 -9.47
C ALA A 59 -23.68 1.42 -10.05
N ARG A 60 -23.58 1.67 -11.37
CA ARG A 60 -24.36 2.71 -12.05
C ARG A 60 -25.85 2.43 -12.03
N ALA A 61 -26.24 1.18 -12.33
CA ALA A 61 -27.64 0.77 -12.27
C ALA A 61 -28.22 0.95 -10.86
N THR A 62 -27.44 0.63 -9.83
CA THR A 62 -27.84 0.82 -8.43
C THR A 62 -27.97 2.31 -8.08
N ALA A 63 -26.98 3.13 -8.45
CA ALA A 63 -27.01 4.58 -8.21
C ALA A 63 -28.19 5.26 -8.92
N ALA A 64 -28.47 4.87 -10.18
CA ALA A 64 -29.61 5.38 -10.94
C ALA A 64 -30.95 4.99 -10.29
N SER A 65 -31.08 3.75 -9.81
CA SER A 65 -32.27 3.27 -9.11
C SER A 65 -32.50 4.01 -7.79
N ALA A 66 -31.43 4.29 -7.05
CA ALA A 66 -31.50 5.07 -5.81
C ALA A 66 -31.92 6.52 -6.07
N ALA A 67 -31.36 7.17 -7.10
CA ALA A 67 -31.74 8.53 -7.50
C ALA A 67 -33.20 8.64 -7.96
N ALA A 68 -33.74 7.60 -8.60
CA ALA A 68 -35.15 7.54 -8.97
C ALA A 68 -36.08 7.33 -7.75
N ALA A 69 -35.58 6.74 -6.67
CA ALA A 69 -36.34 6.41 -5.47
C ALA A 69 -36.31 7.51 -4.39
N THR A 70 -35.41 8.50 -4.49
CA THR A 70 -35.22 9.51 -3.44
C THR A 70 -35.39 10.95 -3.96
N ALA A 71 -36.38 11.66 -3.38
CA ALA A 71 -36.54 13.12 -3.48
C ALA A 71 -35.90 13.88 -2.29
N GLU A 72 -35.20 13.18 -1.39
CA GLU A 72 -34.49 13.81 -0.28
C GLU A 72 -33.05 13.27 -0.15
N PRO A 73 -32.07 14.14 0.12
CA PRO A 73 -30.69 13.73 0.33
C PRO A 73 -30.58 12.92 1.61
N GLY A 74 -30.10 11.68 1.48
CA GLY A 74 -29.75 10.85 2.63
C GLY A 74 -28.70 11.53 3.52
N PRO A 75 -28.64 11.18 4.82
CA PRO A 75 -27.69 11.79 5.74
C PRO A 75 -26.25 11.59 5.24
N PRO A 76 -25.36 12.57 5.47
CA PRO A 76 -23.96 12.45 5.10
C PRO A 76 -23.36 11.18 5.73
N ALA A 77 -22.54 10.48 4.95
CA ALA A 77 -21.90 9.22 5.35
C ALA A 77 -21.32 9.34 6.77
N ALA A 78 -21.74 8.44 7.65
CA ALA A 78 -21.33 8.44 9.05
C ALA A 78 -19.81 8.39 9.15
N ARG A 79 -19.23 9.40 9.81
CA ARG A 79 -17.79 9.50 10.06
C ARG A 79 -17.36 8.29 10.91
N ALA A 80 -16.49 7.44 10.37
CA ALA A 80 -15.93 6.31 11.11
C ALA A 80 -15.17 6.83 12.34
N SER A 81 -15.43 6.25 13.51
CA SER A 81 -14.95 6.74 14.81
C SER A 81 -13.48 6.42 15.11
N SER A 82 -12.84 5.57 14.31
CA SER A 82 -11.39 5.34 14.27
C SER A 82 -11.06 4.40 13.10
N GLY A 83 -9.88 4.54 12.50
CA GLY A 83 -9.38 3.61 11.47
C GLY A 83 -9.05 4.25 10.13
N SER A 84 -8.62 3.43 9.18
CA SER A 84 -8.37 3.85 7.80
C SER A 84 -9.68 4.07 7.06
N THR A 85 -9.69 5.02 6.13
CA THR A 85 -10.81 5.33 5.25
C THR A 85 -10.44 5.00 3.82
N GLU A 86 -11.37 4.42 3.09
CA GLU A 86 -11.29 4.28 1.64
C GLU A 86 -12.16 5.31 0.96
N GLN A 87 -11.62 5.91 -0.10
CA GLN A 87 -12.31 6.83 -0.98
C GLN A 87 -12.31 6.27 -2.39
N LEU A 88 -13.50 6.18 -2.99
CA LEU A 88 -13.73 5.80 -4.37
C LEU A 88 -14.22 7.02 -5.15
N VAL A 89 -13.57 7.28 -6.28
CA VAL A 89 -13.98 8.28 -7.28
C VAL A 89 -14.05 7.56 -8.62
N ALA A 90 -15.18 7.65 -9.31
CA ALA A 90 -15.39 6.94 -10.57
C ALA A 90 -16.34 7.72 -11.49
N ASP A 91 -16.03 7.76 -12.78
CA ASP A 91 -16.86 8.45 -13.77
C ASP A 91 -18.30 7.92 -13.80
N GLY A 92 -19.25 8.82 -13.58
CA GLY A 92 -20.68 8.52 -13.60
C GLY A 92 -21.22 7.90 -12.31
N LEU A 93 -20.45 7.93 -11.21
CA LEU A 93 -20.88 7.52 -9.88
C LEU A 93 -20.66 8.66 -8.88
N PRO A 94 -21.51 8.82 -7.85
CA PRO A 94 -21.19 9.72 -6.75
C PRO A 94 -19.96 9.23 -5.99
N ASP A 95 -19.12 10.18 -5.56
CA ASP A 95 -17.98 9.89 -4.70
C ASP A 95 -18.42 9.15 -3.44
N ALA A 96 -17.68 8.10 -3.08
CA ALA A 96 -17.98 7.29 -1.92
C ALA A 96 -16.79 7.26 -0.96
N THR A 97 -17.06 7.52 0.32
CA THR A 97 -16.08 7.41 1.40
C THR A 97 -16.64 6.52 2.50
N PHE A 98 -15.86 5.54 2.93
CA PHE A 98 -16.27 4.56 3.94
C PHE A 98 -15.06 4.08 4.76
N ALA A 99 -15.31 3.49 5.93
CA ALA A 99 -14.25 2.90 6.74
C ALA A 99 -13.69 1.66 6.03
N SER A 100 -12.37 1.46 6.02
CA SER A 100 -11.74 0.33 5.31
C SER A 100 -12.18 -1.04 5.84
N ASN A 101 -12.55 -1.10 7.13
CA ASN A 101 -13.04 -2.29 7.82
C ASN A 101 -14.58 -2.42 7.81
N ALA A 102 -15.30 -1.47 7.22
CA ALA A 102 -16.74 -1.56 7.05
C ALA A 102 -17.11 -2.18 5.70
N ASN A 103 -18.37 -2.61 5.58
CA ASN A 103 -18.92 -2.99 4.29
C ASN A 103 -18.96 -1.74 3.37
N PRO A 104 -18.61 -1.88 2.08
CA PRO A 104 -18.81 -0.81 1.12
C PRO A 104 -20.28 -0.37 1.05
N PRO A 105 -20.56 0.87 0.59
CA PRO A 105 -21.93 1.28 0.32
C PRO A 105 -22.63 0.33 -0.65
N THR A 106 -23.95 0.17 -0.49
CA THR A 106 -24.76 -0.72 -1.34
C THR A 106 -24.61 -0.38 -2.81
N GLY A 107 -24.32 -1.39 -3.64
CA GLY A 107 -24.06 -1.28 -5.07
C GLY A 107 -22.58 -1.14 -5.43
N TYR A 108 -21.71 -0.89 -4.46
CA TYR A 108 -20.26 -0.70 -4.68
C TYR A 108 -19.43 -1.92 -4.27
N GLU A 109 -20.03 -2.96 -3.70
CA GLU A 109 -19.32 -4.10 -3.10
C GLU A 109 -18.45 -4.82 -4.11
N ASP A 110 -18.99 -5.12 -5.29
CA ASP A 110 -18.25 -5.77 -6.37
C ASP A 110 -17.13 -4.89 -6.92
N LEU A 111 -17.39 -3.59 -7.06
CA LEU A 111 -16.40 -2.63 -7.56
C LEU A 111 -15.21 -2.53 -6.62
N ILE A 112 -15.48 -2.34 -5.32
CA ILE A 112 -14.43 -2.26 -4.29
C ILE A 112 -13.67 -3.58 -4.20
N ARG A 113 -14.35 -4.72 -4.29
CA ARG A 113 -13.70 -6.05 -4.30
C ARG A 113 -12.75 -6.20 -5.48
N VAL A 114 -13.16 -5.82 -6.70
CA VAL A 114 -12.31 -5.86 -7.90
C VAL A 114 -11.11 -4.93 -7.75
N LEU A 115 -11.32 -3.68 -7.32
CA LEU A 115 -10.24 -2.71 -7.18
C LEU A 115 -9.24 -3.11 -6.08
N ARG A 116 -9.70 -3.66 -4.96
CA ARG A 116 -8.81 -4.18 -3.90
C ARG A 116 -7.96 -5.36 -4.38
N ALA A 117 -8.54 -6.26 -5.18
CA ALA A 117 -7.78 -7.37 -5.78
C ALA A 117 -6.72 -6.86 -6.77
N ILE A 118 -7.09 -5.92 -7.65
CA ILE A 118 -6.13 -5.27 -8.56
C ILE A 118 -5.00 -4.61 -7.78
N ARG A 119 -5.32 -3.88 -6.69
CA ARG A 119 -4.34 -3.22 -5.82
C ARG A 119 -3.32 -4.20 -5.23
N GLU A 120 -3.81 -5.35 -4.77
CA GLU A 120 -2.97 -6.40 -4.17
C GLU A 120 -2.01 -6.97 -5.20
N ASP A 121 -2.51 -7.33 -6.39
CA ASP A 121 -1.70 -7.83 -7.49
C ASP A 121 -0.72 -6.77 -8.02
N LEU A 122 -1.09 -5.48 -7.96
CA LEU A 122 -0.28 -4.37 -8.47
C LEU A 122 1.06 -4.22 -7.72
N ALA A 123 1.14 -4.67 -6.46
CA ALA A 123 2.37 -4.64 -5.68
C ALA A 123 3.53 -5.48 -6.29
N ASP A 124 3.21 -6.36 -7.24
CA ASP A 124 4.18 -7.16 -8.00
C ASP A 124 4.69 -6.50 -9.29
N PHE A 125 4.21 -5.32 -9.62
CA PHE A 125 4.56 -4.58 -10.84
C PHE A 125 5.15 -3.21 -10.51
N PRO A 126 6.31 -3.13 -9.83
CA PRO A 126 6.92 -1.86 -9.50
C PRO A 126 7.40 -1.14 -10.76
N SER A 127 6.93 0.08 -11.00
CA SER A 127 7.53 0.98 -11.99
C SER A 127 8.74 1.68 -11.37
N ALA A 128 8.63 2.12 -10.12
CA ALA A 128 9.71 2.67 -9.31
C ALA A 128 9.39 2.47 -7.84
N ALA A 129 10.09 1.57 -7.16
CA ALA A 129 9.88 1.32 -5.73
C ALA A 129 11.17 0.98 -4.99
N ILE A 130 11.11 1.09 -3.66
CA ILE A 130 12.11 0.54 -2.75
C ILE A 130 11.51 -0.71 -2.11
N GLU A 131 12.27 -1.80 -2.16
CA GLU A 131 11.92 -3.09 -1.57
C GLU A 131 12.80 -3.36 -0.34
N LEU A 132 12.18 -3.78 0.76
CA LEU A 132 12.86 -4.40 1.89
C LEU A 132 13.12 -5.87 1.57
N THR A 133 14.40 -6.23 1.57
CA THR A 133 14.85 -7.62 1.43
C THR A 133 15.34 -8.15 2.77
N VAL A 134 14.84 -9.34 3.12
CA VAL A 134 15.25 -10.10 4.30
C VAL A 134 15.59 -11.52 3.83
N ALA A 135 16.87 -11.88 3.85
CA ALA A 135 17.32 -13.15 3.25
C ALA A 135 18.50 -13.79 3.97
N GLY A 136 18.63 -15.11 3.80
CA GLY A 136 19.80 -15.89 4.22
C GLY A 136 19.79 -16.34 5.69
N THR A 137 20.81 -17.12 6.05
CA THR A 137 21.11 -17.53 7.43
C THR A 137 22.63 -17.51 7.60
N PRO A 138 23.22 -16.53 8.32
CA PRO A 138 22.58 -15.45 9.09
C PRO A 138 21.80 -14.46 8.21
N VAL A 139 20.82 -13.79 8.82
CA VAL A 139 19.89 -12.90 8.12
C VAL A 139 20.61 -11.64 7.63
N ARG A 140 20.32 -11.26 6.40
CA ARG A 140 20.70 -9.99 5.80
C ARG A 140 19.45 -9.14 5.62
N VAL A 141 19.57 -7.85 5.95
CA VAL A 141 18.50 -6.86 5.77
C VAL A 141 19.05 -5.76 4.87
N ALA A 142 18.37 -5.49 3.77
CA ALA A 142 18.75 -4.42 2.84
C ALA A 142 17.51 -3.73 2.24
N LEU A 143 17.65 -2.46 1.90
CA LEU A 143 16.70 -1.76 1.03
C LEU A 143 17.28 -1.74 -0.37
N ARG A 144 16.49 -2.07 -1.38
CA ARG A 144 16.94 -2.04 -2.77
C ARG A 144 15.93 -1.36 -3.67
N HIS A 145 16.40 -0.76 -4.76
CA HIS A 145 15.53 -0.25 -5.80
C HIS A 145 14.99 -1.42 -6.63
N VAL A 146 13.71 -1.32 -7.01
CA VAL A 146 13.03 -2.23 -7.93
C VAL A 146 12.17 -1.42 -8.90
N GLY A 147 12.03 -1.90 -10.14
CA GLY A 147 11.37 -1.21 -11.24
C GLY A 147 12.37 -0.59 -12.22
N ASP A 148 11.84 0.02 -13.28
CA ASP A 148 12.62 0.57 -14.40
C ASP A 148 12.85 2.08 -14.28
N GLU A 149 11.98 2.78 -13.54
CA GLU A 149 12.07 4.21 -13.32
C GLU A 149 12.82 4.56 -12.02
N PRO A 150 13.52 5.70 -11.99
CA PRO A 150 14.18 6.16 -10.78
C PRO A 150 13.16 6.58 -9.69
N ILE A 151 13.54 6.47 -8.42
CA ILE A 151 12.71 6.94 -7.28
C ILE A 151 13.49 7.90 -6.39
N GLY A 152 12.83 8.99 -5.97
CA GLY A 152 13.40 9.94 -5.02
C GLY A 152 13.50 9.34 -3.63
N VAL A 153 14.71 9.34 -3.06
CA VAL A 153 15.00 8.92 -1.69
C VAL A 153 15.73 10.04 -0.95
N ARG A 154 15.32 10.27 0.30
CA ARG A 154 16.03 11.14 1.23
C ARG A 154 16.23 10.45 2.56
N THR A 155 17.48 10.35 2.99
CA THR A 155 17.80 9.94 4.36
C THR A 155 17.73 11.18 5.26
N ALA A 156 17.01 11.10 6.37
CA ALA A 156 16.94 12.16 7.35
C ALA A 156 17.15 11.57 8.74
N GLY A 157 18.42 11.42 9.12
CA GLY A 157 18.83 10.82 10.39
C GLY A 157 18.96 9.30 10.32
N GLU A 158 18.85 8.67 11.49
CA GLU A 158 19.06 7.24 11.68
C GLU A 158 17.90 6.40 11.13
N LEU A 159 18.23 5.26 10.53
CA LEU A 159 17.27 4.21 10.21
C LEU A 159 17.22 3.20 11.37
N ARG A 160 16.02 2.94 11.86
CA ARG A 160 15.76 1.91 12.85
C ARG A 160 15.35 0.62 12.16
N ILE A 161 15.89 -0.49 12.65
CA ILE A 161 15.58 -1.85 12.26
C ILE A 161 15.05 -2.56 13.49
N GLU A 162 13.80 -3.00 13.43
CA GLU A 162 13.14 -3.71 14.52
C GLU A 162 12.70 -5.08 14.05
N ALA A 163 13.14 -6.12 14.74
CA ALA A 163 12.62 -7.47 14.57
C ALA A 163 11.76 -7.84 15.77
N LEU A 164 10.53 -8.23 15.51
CA LEU A 164 9.58 -8.73 16.50
C LEU A 164 9.29 -10.19 16.20
N VAL A 165 9.27 -11.00 17.25
CA VAL A 165 8.86 -12.41 17.19
C VAL A 165 7.57 -12.56 17.97
N TYR A 166 6.59 -13.14 17.31
CA TYR A 166 5.27 -13.39 17.85
C TYR A 166 5.09 -14.88 18.09
N ASP A 167 4.30 -15.23 19.11
CA ASP A 167 3.77 -16.58 19.25
C ASP A 167 2.48 -16.78 18.44
N LYS A 168 1.90 -17.98 18.55
CA LYS A 168 0.64 -18.36 17.87
C LYS A 168 -0.57 -17.53 18.30
N ASP A 169 -0.49 -16.85 19.44
CA ASP A 169 -1.54 -16.03 20.03
C ASP A 169 -1.28 -14.53 19.78
N TYR A 170 -0.38 -14.20 18.85
CA TYR A 170 0.01 -12.84 18.45
C TYR A 170 0.67 -12.03 19.59
N LEU A 171 1.22 -12.70 20.61
CA LEU A 171 1.97 -12.04 21.67
C LEU A 171 3.44 -11.90 21.27
N ILE A 172 4.02 -10.72 21.50
CA ILE A 172 5.46 -10.49 21.29
C ILE A 172 6.23 -11.26 22.36
N VAL A 173 7.00 -12.26 21.93
CA VAL A 173 7.83 -13.08 22.81
C VAL A 173 9.30 -12.72 22.75
N ASP A 174 9.75 -12.04 21.68
CA ASP A 174 11.09 -11.48 21.58
C ASP A 174 11.09 -10.21 20.71
N ARG A 175 12.06 -9.33 20.99
CA ARG A 175 12.24 -8.05 20.31
C ARG A 175 13.72 -7.74 20.20
N LYS A 176 14.15 -7.43 18.98
CA LYS A 176 15.51 -6.97 18.70
C LYS A 176 15.47 -5.64 17.96
N LEU A 177 16.32 -4.72 18.39
CA LEU A 177 16.40 -3.38 17.86
C LEU A 177 17.84 -3.08 17.45
N GLN A 178 18.00 -2.49 16.27
CA GLN A 178 19.28 -1.96 15.79
C GLN A 178 19.03 -0.63 15.09
N THR A 179 20.00 0.26 15.20
CA THR A 179 20.02 1.54 14.52
C THR A 179 21.19 1.58 13.56
N VAL A 180 20.99 2.14 12.37
CA VAL A 180 22.01 2.33 11.34
C VAL A 180 21.98 3.78 10.89
N GLU A 181 23.14 4.41 10.81
CA GLU A 181 23.30 5.72 10.19
C GLU A 181 23.51 5.51 8.69
N PRO A 182 22.52 5.80 7.83
CA PRO A 182 22.73 5.73 6.39
C PRO A 182 23.66 6.84 5.91
N PRO A 183 24.38 6.64 4.79
CA PRO A 183 25.03 7.74 4.12
C PRO A 183 23.99 8.79 3.74
N GLU A 184 24.38 10.07 3.72
CA GLU A 184 23.49 11.12 3.25
C GLU A 184 23.09 10.87 1.80
N LEU A 185 21.81 10.60 1.60
CA LEU A 185 21.16 10.47 0.31
C LEU A 185 20.11 11.58 0.21
N ASP A 186 20.19 12.36 -0.85
CA ASP A 186 19.17 13.33 -1.24
C ASP A 186 19.09 13.36 -2.77
N GLY A 187 18.23 12.52 -3.34
CA GLY A 187 18.10 12.44 -4.78
C GLY A 187 17.47 11.15 -5.27
N ALA A 188 17.56 10.95 -6.58
CA ALA A 188 16.99 9.79 -7.24
C ALA A 188 17.93 8.57 -7.19
N VAL A 189 17.39 7.41 -6.84
CA VAL A 189 18.06 6.11 -6.97
C VAL A 189 17.43 5.30 -8.10
N SER A 190 18.19 4.38 -8.70
CA SER A 190 17.78 3.63 -9.89
C SER A 190 18.29 2.19 -9.85
N ALA A 191 18.08 1.45 -10.94
CA ALA A 191 18.42 0.04 -11.04
C ALA A 191 19.86 -0.26 -10.60
N GLY A 192 20.01 -1.25 -9.73
CA GLY A 192 21.29 -1.62 -9.13
C GLY A 192 21.60 -0.91 -7.81
N TRP A 193 20.78 0.06 -7.38
CA TRP A 193 20.90 0.63 -6.04
C TRP A 193 20.47 -0.37 -4.97
N GLU A 194 21.36 -0.62 -4.02
CA GLU A 194 21.11 -1.41 -2.82
C GLU A 194 21.81 -0.75 -1.63
N PHE A 195 21.09 -0.69 -0.51
CA PHE A 195 21.61 -0.23 0.76
C PHE A 195 21.52 -1.35 1.79
N ALA A 196 22.66 -2.02 2.00
CA ALA A 196 22.80 -3.07 2.99
C ALA A 196 22.76 -2.47 4.41
N LEU A 197 21.76 -2.85 5.19
CA LEU A 197 21.55 -2.37 6.56
C LEU A 197 22.24 -3.26 7.58
N VAL A 198 22.10 -4.58 7.41
CA VAL A 198 22.71 -5.58 8.29
C VAL A 198 23.27 -6.72 7.46
N GLY A 199 24.59 -6.95 7.56
CA GLY A 199 25.27 -8.02 6.83
C GLY A 199 25.18 -9.41 7.47
N ARG A 200 24.97 -9.48 8.79
CA ARG A 200 24.75 -10.72 9.55
C ARG A 200 23.93 -10.43 10.81
N TRP A 201 22.69 -10.88 10.83
CA TRP A 201 21.82 -10.78 12.00
C TRP A 201 21.35 -12.16 12.44
N SER A 202 21.53 -12.45 13.73
CA SER A 202 20.89 -13.57 14.40
C SER A 202 19.50 -13.15 14.86
N LEU A 203 18.47 -13.56 14.11
CA LEU A 203 17.09 -13.43 14.55
C LEU A 203 16.73 -14.58 15.49
N PRO A 204 15.94 -14.33 16.54
CA PRO A 204 15.37 -15.39 17.34
C PRO A 204 14.46 -16.25 16.46
N LYS A 205 14.45 -17.57 16.67
CA LYS A 205 13.49 -18.44 15.99
C LYS A 205 12.11 -18.22 16.58
N ALA A 206 11.12 -18.01 15.72
CA ALA A 206 9.73 -18.03 16.14
C ALA A 206 9.37 -19.36 16.79
N PRO A 207 8.60 -19.36 17.90
CA PRO A 207 8.06 -20.58 18.46
C PRO A 207 7.16 -21.28 17.44
N LYS A 208 6.83 -22.56 17.65
CA LYS A 208 6.00 -23.33 16.73
C LYS A 208 4.63 -22.65 16.54
N GLY A 209 4.31 -22.31 15.29
CA GLY A 209 3.07 -21.62 14.93
C GLY A 209 3.09 -20.11 15.21
N GLY A 210 4.23 -19.57 15.65
CA GLY A 210 4.48 -18.14 15.70
C GLY A 210 5.16 -17.64 14.41
N PHE A 211 5.35 -16.33 14.32
CA PHE A 211 5.90 -15.66 13.15
C PHE A 211 6.86 -14.53 13.54
N SER A 212 7.62 -14.01 12.58
CA SER A 212 8.53 -12.88 12.77
C SER A 212 8.18 -11.74 11.82
N ASN A 213 8.36 -10.51 12.28
CA ASN A 213 8.25 -9.30 11.47
C ASN A 213 9.55 -8.49 11.60
N ILE A 214 10.06 -7.98 10.49
CA ILE A 214 11.14 -7.00 10.46
C ILE A 214 10.62 -5.71 9.85
N THR A 215 10.73 -4.62 10.61
CA THR A 215 10.42 -3.27 10.17
C THR A 215 11.70 -2.43 10.06
N VAL A 216 11.83 -1.68 8.96
CA VAL A 216 12.91 -0.73 8.69
C VAL A 216 12.32 0.65 8.45
N GLY A 217 12.85 1.67 9.12
CA GLY A 217 12.51 3.06 8.83
C GLY A 217 12.81 4.01 9.97
N PRO A 218 12.47 5.29 9.82
CA PRO A 218 11.86 5.86 8.62
C PRO A 218 12.87 6.25 7.53
N LEU A 219 12.64 5.81 6.30
CA LEU A 219 13.24 6.44 5.11
C LEU A 219 12.27 7.50 4.59
N ARG A 220 12.76 8.54 3.88
CA ARG A 220 11.86 9.39 3.12
C ARG A 220 11.87 9.02 1.64
N VAL A 221 10.70 8.80 1.08
CA VAL A 221 10.54 8.34 -0.31
C VAL A 221 9.50 9.21 -1.02
N ASP A 222 9.79 9.62 -2.25
CA ASP A 222 8.77 10.13 -3.17
C ASP A 222 8.01 8.94 -3.77
N SER A 223 7.15 8.35 -2.95
CA SER A 223 6.43 7.11 -3.29
C SER A 223 5.26 7.32 -4.25
N VAL A 224 4.83 8.57 -4.45
CA VAL A 224 3.71 8.91 -5.34
C VAL A 224 4.21 9.52 -6.65
N GLY A 225 5.43 10.09 -6.69
CA GLY A 225 6.00 10.74 -7.87
C GLY A 225 5.59 12.20 -8.01
N ASP A 226 5.17 12.84 -6.93
CA ASP A 226 4.75 14.25 -6.88
C ASP A 226 5.84 15.18 -6.32
N GLY A 227 7.06 14.64 -6.11
CA GLY A 227 8.18 15.36 -5.52
C GLY A 227 8.10 15.50 -3.99
N VAL A 228 7.06 14.94 -3.35
CA VAL A 228 6.86 15.02 -1.90
C VAL A 228 7.46 13.79 -1.20
N PHE A 229 8.52 14.03 -0.44
CA PHE A 229 9.20 13.01 0.35
C PHE A 229 8.40 12.65 1.62
N ARG A 230 7.80 11.46 1.61
CA ARG A 230 6.96 10.94 2.69
C ARG A 230 7.77 10.05 3.62
N LYS A 231 7.44 10.10 4.92
CA LYS A 231 8.02 9.21 5.93
C LYS A 231 7.51 7.79 5.67
N THR A 232 8.41 6.86 5.43
CA THR A 232 8.11 5.49 5.01
C THR A 232 8.76 4.48 5.94
N GLU A 233 7.97 3.51 6.36
CA GLU A 233 8.43 2.30 7.04
C GLU A 233 8.18 1.10 6.14
N PHE A 234 9.18 0.24 6.05
CA PHE A 234 9.12 -1.01 5.31
C PHE A 234 8.97 -2.15 6.28
N SER A 235 8.04 -3.06 6.03
CA SER A 235 7.82 -4.21 6.90
C SER A 235 7.79 -5.50 6.10
N TRP A 236 8.46 -6.52 6.59
CA TRP A 236 8.50 -7.86 6.04
C TRP A 236 8.13 -8.87 7.12
N GLY A 237 7.27 -9.83 6.81
CA GLY A 237 6.86 -10.89 7.74
C GLY A 237 7.10 -12.28 7.18
N THR A 238 7.43 -13.23 8.05
CA THR A 238 7.30 -14.67 7.73
C THR A 238 5.87 -15.11 8.04
N GLU A 239 5.21 -15.84 7.15
CA GLU A 239 4.07 -16.67 7.54
C GLU A 239 4.53 -18.02 8.11
#